data_AF-A0A255SQG9-F1
#
_entry.id   AF-A0A255SQG9-F1
#
_cell.length_a   1.000
_cell.length_b   1.000
_cell.length_c   1.000
_cell.angle_alpha   90.00
_cell.angle_beta   90.00
_cell.angle_gamma   90.00
#
_symmetry.space_group_name_H-M   'P 1'
#
loop_
_entity.id
_entity.type
_entity.pdbx_description
1 polymer ?
#
loop_
_entity_poly.entity_id
_entity_poly.type
_entity_poly.pdbx_seq_one_letter_code
_entity_poly.pdbx_strand_id
1 'polypeptide(L)'
;MIIDEWDAILREMGSDDYISTSYVDLLRRLFKGLWSDTVFAGAYLTGILPIKRYNTESALNNFCEYTMIRPGKMSEALGFTHDEVEMLCKKHGMDLMEMERWYDGYRIGKASRMFNPYSVIKAIYNEEYGSYWTTTGAYDSVITYIQMNFDGLKDDIIRMLSGESVYVNTTEFLNDMHNVRSKNDVLTVLIHLGYLSYNKDTYECYIPNKEVADEMNNAIRATSWTPLANTIQNSKFLLDATIAGNENAVAQAIDIAHDENTSILA
;
A
#
# COMPACT_ATOMS: atom_id res chain seq x y z
N MET A 1 -0.27 -25.00 13.79
CA MET A 1 0.97 -24.36 13.35
C MET A 1 0.68 -22.92 12.96
N ILE A 2 1.59 -22.00 13.27
CA ILE A 2 1.49 -20.60 12.89
C ILE A 2 2.76 -20.26 12.11
N ILE A 3 2.63 -19.64 10.95
CA ILE A 3 3.75 -19.19 10.13
C ILE A 3 3.50 -17.72 9.82
N ASP A 4 4.47 -16.89 10.15
CA ASP A 4 4.47 -15.49 9.75
C ASP A 4 5.32 -15.31 8.49
N GLU A 5 4.95 -14.30 7.69
CA GLU A 5 5.55 -13.97 6.39
C GLU A 5 5.84 -15.18 5.50
N TRP A 6 4.82 -16.04 5.29
CA TRP A 6 4.97 -17.25 4.48
C TRP A 6 5.45 -16.95 3.05
N ASP A 7 5.14 -15.75 2.53
CA ASP A 7 5.49 -15.31 1.19
C ASP A 7 6.87 -14.63 1.10
N ALA A 8 7.60 -14.44 2.20
CA ALA A 8 8.89 -13.75 2.21
C ALA A 8 9.89 -14.36 1.20
N ILE A 9 10.03 -15.69 1.19
CA ILE A 9 10.90 -16.40 0.24
C ILE A 9 10.47 -16.14 -1.20
N LEU A 10 9.17 -16.10 -1.47
CA LEU A 10 8.63 -15.84 -2.81
C LEU A 10 8.80 -14.37 -3.23
N ARG A 11 8.79 -13.43 -2.28
CA ARG A 11 9.03 -12.02 -2.57
C ARG A 11 10.51 -11.71 -2.80
N GLU A 12 11.39 -12.26 -1.98
CA GLU A 12 12.82 -11.93 -2.00
C GLU A 12 13.62 -12.76 -3.01
N MET A 13 13.21 -14.01 -3.24
CA MET A 13 13.91 -14.97 -4.11
C MET A 13 13.04 -15.46 -5.27
N GLY A 14 11.92 -14.77 -5.54
CA GLY A 14 10.90 -15.19 -6.51
C GLY A 14 11.36 -15.23 -7.97
N SER A 15 12.49 -14.59 -8.29
CA SER A 15 13.13 -14.64 -9.60
C SER A 15 13.83 -15.97 -9.90
N ASP A 16 14.11 -16.77 -8.87
CA ASP A 16 14.62 -18.14 -9.01
C ASP A 16 13.44 -19.14 -9.00
N ASP A 17 13.11 -19.64 -10.19
CA ASP A 17 12.06 -20.63 -10.39
C ASP A 17 12.30 -21.92 -9.60
N TYR A 18 13.55 -22.33 -9.39
CA TYR A 18 13.88 -23.53 -8.64
C TYR A 18 13.61 -23.34 -7.15
N ILE A 19 14.04 -22.21 -6.56
CA ILE A 19 13.77 -21.89 -5.16
C ILE A 19 12.26 -21.77 -4.93
N SER A 20 11.59 -20.99 -5.77
CA SER A 20 10.13 -20.77 -5.68
C SER A 20 9.35 -22.08 -5.76
N THR A 21 9.68 -22.93 -6.74
CA THR A 21 9.01 -24.23 -6.93
C THR A 21 9.29 -25.17 -5.76
N SER A 22 10.54 -25.22 -5.28
CA SER A 22 10.93 -26.10 -4.17
C SER A 22 10.25 -25.69 -2.86
N TYR A 23 10.14 -24.40 -2.60
CA TYR A 23 9.46 -23.87 -1.42
C TYR A 23 7.95 -24.15 -1.44
N VAL A 24 7.29 -23.93 -2.58
CA VAL A 24 5.87 -24.25 -2.74
C VAL A 24 5.62 -25.75 -2.61
N ASP A 25 6.52 -26.60 -3.13
CA ASP A 25 6.43 -28.05 -2.95
C ASP A 25 6.60 -28.48 -1.48
N LEU A 26 7.49 -27.81 -0.73
CA LEU A 26 7.63 -28.02 0.71
C LEU A 26 6.32 -27.73 1.43
N LEU A 27 5.74 -26.53 1.23
CA LEU A 27 4.47 -26.16 1.86
C LEU A 27 3.35 -27.13 1.48
N ARG A 28 3.27 -27.52 0.21
CA ARG A 28 2.31 -28.51 -0.28
C ARG A 28 2.45 -29.84 0.46
N ARG A 29 3.66 -30.39 0.56
CA ARG A 29 3.91 -31.66 1.26
C ARG A 29 3.63 -31.56 2.75
N LEU A 30 3.93 -30.41 3.36
CA LEU A 30 3.73 -30.18 4.78
C LEU A 30 2.25 -30.15 5.17
N PHE A 31 1.41 -29.53 4.32
CA PHE A 31 -0.01 -29.29 4.61
C PHE A 31 -1.00 -30.24 3.94
N LYS A 32 -0.57 -30.97 2.90
CA LYS A 32 -1.40 -31.94 2.16
C LYS A 32 -0.84 -33.36 2.17
N GLY A 33 0.24 -33.60 2.92
CA GLY A 33 0.82 -34.91 3.08
C GLY A 33 -0.15 -35.86 3.80
N LEU A 34 0.06 -37.17 3.61
CA LEU A 34 -0.77 -38.23 4.19
C LEU A 34 -0.88 -38.18 5.72
N TRP A 35 0.07 -37.50 6.38
CA TRP A 35 0.18 -37.39 7.84
C TRP A 35 -0.05 -35.95 8.35
N SER A 36 -0.40 -35.01 7.49
CA SER A 36 -0.52 -33.59 7.86
C SER A 36 -1.58 -33.37 8.95
N ASP A 37 -2.69 -34.11 8.90
CA ASP A 37 -3.77 -34.09 9.91
C ASP A 37 -3.40 -34.76 11.24
N THR A 38 -2.41 -35.65 11.21
CA THR A 38 -1.86 -36.32 12.40
C THR A 38 -0.88 -35.41 13.14
N VAL A 39 -0.16 -34.55 12.40
CA VAL A 39 0.84 -33.62 12.96
C VAL A 39 0.22 -32.27 13.33
N PHE A 40 -0.72 -31.75 12.53
CA PHE A 40 -1.28 -30.42 12.69
C PHE A 40 -2.80 -30.47 12.83
N ALA A 41 -3.31 -29.94 13.95
CA ALA A 41 -4.74 -29.66 14.10
C ALA A 41 -5.25 -28.54 13.16
N GLY A 42 -4.33 -27.70 12.67
CA GLY A 42 -4.61 -26.59 11.76
C GLY A 42 -3.38 -25.73 11.51
N ALA A 43 -3.45 -24.88 10.50
CA ALA A 43 -2.39 -23.96 10.10
C ALA A 43 -2.94 -22.55 9.87
N TYR A 44 -2.25 -21.55 10.39
CA TYR A 44 -2.53 -20.13 10.16
C TYR A 44 -1.27 -19.48 9.59
N LEU A 45 -1.42 -18.84 8.44
CA LEU A 45 -0.33 -18.23 7.69
C LEU A 45 -0.65 -16.74 7.51
N THR A 46 0.33 -15.89 7.78
CA THR A 46 0.29 -14.45 7.47
C THR A 46 1.34 -14.11 6.43
N GLY A 47 1.05 -13.12 5.60
CA GLY A 47 1.89 -12.70 4.48
C GLY A 47 1.26 -11.52 3.75
N ILE A 48 2.03 -10.91 2.85
CA ILE A 48 1.59 -9.74 2.08
C ILE A 48 0.74 -10.18 0.88
N LEU A 49 1.24 -11.17 0.14
CA LEU A 49 0.60 -11.66 -1.07
C LEU A 49 -0.37 -12.81 -0.80
N PRO A 50 -1.48 -12.87 -1.56
CA PRO A 50 -2.30 -14.06 -1.62
C PRO A 50 -1.53 -15.24 -2.24
N ILE A 51 -2.01 -16.46 -2.01
CA ILE A 51 -1.32 -17.64 -2.52
C ILE A 51 -1.45 -17.69 -4.04
N LYS A 52 -0.32 -17.66 -4.75
CA LYS A 52 -0.30 -17.86 -6.21
C LYS A 52 -0.82 -19.26 -6.55
N ARG A 53 -1.80 -19.32 -7.44
CA ARG A 53 -2.25 -20.58 -8.05
C ARG A 53 -1.28 -20.94 -9.16
N TYR A 54 -0.21 -21.65 -8.83
CA TYR A 54 0.70 -22.21 -9.84
C TYR A 54 -0.08 -23.14 -10.79
N ASN A 55 0.39 -23.29 -12.03
CA ASN A 55 -0.23 -24.11 -13.09
C ASN A 55 -0.49 -25.58 -12.70
N THR A 56 0.07 -26.04 -11.57
CA THR A 56 -0.45 -27.17 -10.82
C THR A 56 -1.58 -26.68 -9.91
N GLU A 57 -2.81 -26.65 -10.44
CA GLU A 57 -4.06 -26.09 -9.84
C GLU A 57 -4.40 -26.52 -8.39
N SER A 58 -3.57 -27.33 -7.74
CA SER A 58 -3.81 -27.95 -6.45
C SER A 58 -2.71 -27.76 -5.41
N ALA A 59 -1.71 -26.89 -5.57
CA ALA A 59 -0.60 -26.84 -4.60
C ALA A 59 -1.05 -26.50 -3.16
N LEU A 60 -1.78 -25.40 -2.98
CA LEU A 60 -2.17 -24.90 -1.64
C LEU A 60 -3.66 -24.49 -1.56
N ASN A 61 -4.52 -25.10 -2.39
CA ASN A 61 -5.96 -24.78 -2.41
C ASN A 61 -6.76 -25.25 -1.17
N ASN A 62 -6.10 -25.78 -0.13
CA ASN A 62 -6.68 -26.19 1.14
C ASN A 62 -6.77 -25.05 2.17
N PHE A 63 -6.28 -23.85 1.84
CA PHE A 63 -6.36 -22.68 2.69
C PHE A 63 -7.59 -21.81 2.36
N CYS A 64 -8.18 -21.24 3.41
CA CYS A 64 -9.15 -20.15 3.26
C CYS A 64 -8.38 -18.83 3.29
N GLU A 65 -8.39 -18.10 2.18
CA GLU A 65 -7.66 -16.85 2.03
C GLU A 65 -8.52 -15.64 2.43
N TYR A 66 -7.91 -14.73 3.19
CA TYR A 66 -8.46 -13.43 3.55
C TYR A 66 -7.43 -12.38 3.16
N THR A 67 -7.77 -11.52 2.20
CA THR A 67 -6.83 -10.54 1.62
C THR A 67 -7.34 -9.12 1.81
N MET A 68 -6.51 -8.10 1.58
CA MET A 68 -6.94 -6.69 1.63
C MET A 68 -8.14 -6.39 0.71
N ILE A 69 -8.25 -7.10 -0.42
CA ILE A 69 -9.31 -6.93 -1.42
C ILE A 69 -10.55 -7.77 -1.08
N ARG A 70 -10.35 -8.92 -0.43
CA ARG A 70 -11.41 -9.85 0.00
C ARG A 70 -11.19 -10.30 1.44
N PRO A 71 -11.34 -9.41 2.44
CA PRO A 71 -11.02 -9.72 3.83
C PRO A 71 -12.11 -10.52 4.54
N GLY A 72 -13.32 -10.61 3.96
CA GLY A 72 -14.42 -11.38 4.52
C GLY A 72 -14.69 -11.04 5.99
N LYS A 73 -14.77 -12.06 6.83
CA LYS A 73 -14.99 -11.92 8.28
C LYS A 73 -13.79 -11.37 9.06
N MET A 74 -12.61 -11.28 8.43
CA MET A 74 -11.39 -10.80 9.09
C MET A 74 -11.20 -9.28 8.99
N SER A 75 -12.17 -8.56 8.41
CA SER A 75 -12.09 -7.12 8.12
C SER A 75 -11.57 -6.28 9.30
N GLU A 76 -12.14 -6.47 10.50
CA GLU A 76 -11.77 -5.71 11.71
C GLU A 76 -10.49 -6.24 12.39
N ALA A 77 -10.03 -7.44 12.03
CA ALA A 77 -8.84 -8.06 12.62
C ALA A 77 -7.52 -7.67 11.92
N LEU A 78 -7.60 -6.93 10.80
CA LEU A 78 -6.44 -6.54 9.99
C LEU A 78 -5.89 -5.14 10.33
N GLY A 79 -6.43 -4.48 11.37
CA GLY A 79 -5.97 -3.18 11.84
C GLY A 79 -6.62 -2.82 13.16
N PHE A 80 -6.38 -1.60 13.65
CA PHE A 80 -7.20 -1.04 14.74
C PHE A 80 -8.42 -0.33 14.17
N THR A 81 -9.54 -0.54 14.84
CA THR A 81 -10.78 0.20 14.59
C THR A 81 -10.70 1.61 15.16
N HIS A 82 -11.54 2.51 14.64
CA HIS A 82 -11.66 3.87 15.17
C HIS A 82 -11.94 3.90 16.69
N ASP A 83 -12.84 3.04 17.18
CA ASP A 83 -13.19 2.98 18.60
C ASP A 83 -11.99 2.56 19.47
N GLU A 84 -11.19 1.59 19.00
CA GLU A 84 -9.96 1.17 19.69
C GLU A 84 -8.94 2.31 19.75
N VAL A 85 -8.75 3.04 18.65
CA VAL A 85 -7.83 4.18 18.60
C VAL A 85 -8.32 5.34 19.46
N GLU A 86 -9.62 5.63 19.48
CA GLU A 86 -10.20 6.63 20.36
C GLU A 86 -9.94 6.30 21.84
N MET A 87 -10.15 5.05 22.24
CA MET A 87 -9.86 4.59 23.61
C MET A 87 -8.38 4.70 23.96
N LEU A 88 -7.49 4.34 23.04
CA LEU A 88 -6.05 4.47 23.21
C LEU A 88 -5.62 5.93 23.35
N CYS A 89 -6.14 6.83 22.50
CA CYS A 89 -5.85 8.26 22.57
C CYS A 89 -6.28 8.86 23.91
N LYS A 90 -7.51 8.57 24.35
CA LYS A 90 -8.03 9.01 25.67
C LYS A 90 -7.17 8.51 26.83
N LYS A 91 -6.72 7.26 26.76
CA LYS A 91 -5.90 6.63 27.82
C LYS A 91 -4.50 7.24 27.92
N HIS A 92 -3.91 7.60 26.79
CA HIS A 92 -2.52 8.07 26.71
C HIS A 92 -2.38 9.59 26.53
N GLY A 93 -3.49 10.33 26.46
CA GLY A 93 -3.46 11.79 26.30
C GLY A 93 -3.06 12.24 24.89
N MET A 94 -3.25 11.39 23.88
CA MET A 94 -2.98 11.73 22.47
C MET A 94 -4.16 12.49 21.87
N ASP A 95 -3.88 13.37 20.91
CA ASP A 95 -4.88 14.06 20.11
C ASP A 95 -5.44 13.11 19.04
N LEU A 96 -6.73 12.81 19.15
CA LEU A 96 -7.41 11.91 18.21
C LEU A 96 -7.42 12.46 16.78
N MET A 97 -7.58 13.77 16.58
CA MET A 97 -7.64 14.37 15.26
C MET A 97 -6.29 14.25 14.54
N GLU A 98 -5.18 14.42 15.26
CA GLU A 98 -3.85 14.18 14.71
C GLU A 98 -3.61 12.68 14.45
N MET A 99 -4.05 11.79 15.34
CA MET A 99 -3.96 10.35 15.14
C MET A 99 -4.72 9.91 13.87
N GLU A 100 -5.91 10.46 13.66
CA GLU A 100 -6.73 10.25 12.47
C GLU A 100 -6.02 10.77 11.21
N ARG A 101 -5.54 12.02 11.24
CA ARG A 101 -4.83 12.63 10.12
C ARG A 101 -3.63 11.80 9.67
N TRP A 102 -2.88 11.25 10.62
CA TRP A 102 -1.67 10.49 10.34
C TRP A 102 -1.93 9.05 9.91
N TYR A 103 -2.88 8.36 10.54
CA TYR A 103 -2.95 6.90 10.46
C TYR A 103 -4.32 6.33 10.09
N ASP A 104 -5.39 7.13 10.02
CA ASP A 104 -6.71 6.70 9.57
C ASP A 104 -6.86 6.79 8.06
N GLY A 105 -7.52 5.80 7.46
CA GLY A 105 -7.94 5.89 6.06
C GLY A 105 -8.07 4.56 5.34
N TYR A 106 -7.74 3.45 5.99
CA TYR A 106 -7.94 2.14 5.38
C TYR A 106 -9.41 1.73 5.41
N ARG A 107 -9.88 1.25 4.28
CA ARG A 107 -11.13 0.49 4.16
C ARG A 107 -10.76 -0.96 3.89
N ILE A 108 -11.14 -1.84 4.81
CA ILE A 108 -10.88 -3.27 4.74
C ILE A 108 -12.23 -3.96 4.71
N GLY A 109 -12.75 -4.23 3.51
CA GLY A 109 -14.08 -4.83 3.36
C GLY A 109 -15.18 -3.95 3.94
N LYS A 110 -15.85 -4.43 4.99
CA LYS A 110 -16.90 -3.67 5.69
C LYS A 110 -16.36 -2.74 6.78
N ALA A 111 -15.13 -2.99 7.24
CA ALA A 111 -14.50 -2.16 8.24
C ALA A 111 -13.97 -0.91 7.55
N SER A 112 -14.67 0.20 7.77
CA SER A 112 -14.22 1.53 7.36
C SER A 112 -13.46 2.17 8.51
N ARG A 113 -12.46 2.99 8.19
CA ARG A 113 -11.63 3.71 9.18
C ARG A 113 -10.78 2.77 10.02
N MET A 114 -9.98 1.98 9.32
CA MET A 114 -8.98 1.11 9.92
C MET A 114 -7.63 1.83 9.96
N PHE A 115 -6.89 1.59 11.04
CA PHE A 115 -5.60 2.19 11.33
C PHE A 115 -4.51 1.13 11.31
N ASN A 116 -3.30 1.51 10.90
CA ASN A 116 -2.12 0.66 11.04
C ASN A 116 -1.78 0.51 12.54
N PRO A 117 -1.85 -0.70 13.12
CA PRO A 117 -1.59 -0.89 14.55
C PRO A 117 -0.17 -0.50 14.96
N TYR A 118 0.81 -0.78 14.12
CA TYR A 118 2.21 -0.48 14.41
C TYR A 118 2.43 1.04 14.51
N SER A 119 1.92 1.80 13.53
CA SER A 119 2.06 3.26 13.53
C SER A 119 1.36 3.91 14.73
N VAL A 120 0.14 3.46 15.07
CA VAL A 120 -0.60 3.97 16.24
C VAL A 120 0.16 3.69 17.55
N ILE A 121 0.64 2.47 17.75
CA ILE A 121 1.38 2.10 18.96
C ILE A 121 2.71 2.86 19.04
N LYS A 122 3.42 3.02 17.92
CA LYS A 122 4.66 3.79 17.87
C LYS A 122 4.45 5.26 18.19
N ALA A 123 3.37 5.87 17.68
CA ALA A 123 3.02 7.24 17.99
C ALA A 123 2.73 7.44 19.47
N ILE A 124 1.95 6.54 20.07
CA ILE A 124 1.67 6.56 21.51
C ILE A 124 2.94 6.37 22.33
N TYR A 125 3.78 5.40 21.98
CA TYR A 125 4.99 5.08 22.72
C TYR A 125 6.04 6.21 22.67
N ASN A 126 6.14 6.89 21.53
CA ASN A 126 7.08 7.99 21.33
C ASN A 126 6.49 9.36 21.71
N GLU A 127 5.18 9.44 22.00
CA GLU A 127 4.43 10.69 22.21
C GLU A 127 4.60 11.68 21.03
N GLU A 128 4.73 11.16 19.82
CA GLU A 128 5.02 11.93 18.61
C GLU A 128 4.26 11.36 17.42
N TYR A 129 3.79 12.21 16.51
CA TYR A 129 3.24 11.77 15.22
C TYR A 129 4.32 11.84 14.15
N GLY A 130 4.45 10.76 13.39
CA GLY A 130 5.43 10.68 12.32
C GLY A 130 5.28 9.42 11.49
N SER A 131 6.13 9.30 10.47
CA SER A 131 6.22 8.10 9.65
C SER A 131 6.95 7.00 10.44
N TYR A 132 6.19 6.04 10.94
CA TYR A 132 6.69 4.86 11.65
C TYR A 132 6.66 3.63 10.77
N TRP A 133 5.76 3.58 9.81
CA TRP A 133 5.69 2.56 8.78
C TRP A 133 6.81 2.78 7.74
N THR A 134 8.05 2.56 8.16
CA THR A 134 9.22 2.55 7.26
C THR A 134 9.91 1.21 7.38
N THR A 135 9.76 0.40 6.34
CA THR A 135 10.57 -0.81 6.13
C THR A 135 11.27 -0.62 4.79
N THR A 136 12.59 -0.49 4.83
CA THR A 136 13.45 -0.20 3.67
C THR A 136 13.17 -1.11 2.47
N GLY A 137 12.78 -2.37 2.68
CA GLY A 137 12.43 -3.29 1.59
C GLY A 137 11.08 -3.03 0.89
N ALA A 138 10.09 -2.46 1.59
CA ALA A 138 8.80 -2.10 1.00
C ALA A 138 8.93 -0.82 0.14
N TYR A 139 9.78 0.11 0.57
CA TYR A 139 10.06 1.36 -0.13
C TYR A 139 10.65 1.15 -1.53
N ASP A 140 11.67 0.30 -1.66
CA ASP A 140 12.28 -0.04 -2.95
C ASP A 140 11.26 -0.70 -3.90
N SER A 141 10.31 -1.44 -3.33
CA SER A 141 9.22 -2.08 -4.08
C SER A 141 8.27 -1.04 -4.68
N VAL A 142 7.86 0.00 -3.93
CA VAL A 142 6.97 1.05 -4.46
C VAL A 142 7.59 1.77 -5.63
N ILE A 143 8.85 2.21 -5.48
CA ILE A 143 9.59 2.91 -6.53
C ILE A 143 9.59 2.04 -7.80
N THR A 144 9.91 0.76 -7.66
CA THR A 144 9.92 -0.19 -8.77
C THR A 144 8.58 -0.26 -9.50
N TYR A 145 7.46 -0.35 -8.78
CA TYR A 145 6.14 -0.47 -9.39
C TYR A 145 5.62 0.81 -10.00
N ILE A 146 5.73 1.95 -9.30
CA ILE A 146 5.20 3.22 -9.83
C ILE A 146 5.98 3.64 -11.08
N GLN A 147 7.29 3.38 -11.15
CA GLN A 147 8.12 3.71 -12.31
C GLN A 147 7.73 2.96 -13.59
N MET A 148 7.04 1.81 -13.50
CA MET A 148 6.57 1.07 -14.68
C MET A 148 5.63 1.92 -15.55
N ASN A 149 4.90 2.85 -14.93
CA ASN A 149 4.06 3.86 -15.58
C ASN A 149 3.11 3.33 -16.68
N PHE A 150 2.51 2.16 -16.47
CA PHE A 150 1.53 1.58 -17.39
C PHE A 150 0.29 2.49 -17.52
N ASP A 151 -0.19 2.72 -18.75
CA ASP A 151 -1.48 3.37 -19.04
C ASP A 151 -1.78 4.65 -18.23
N GLY A 152 -0.78 5.53 -18.12
CA GLY A 152 -0.91 6.80 -17.38
C GLY A 152 -0.94 6.65 -15.86
N LEU A 153 -0.40 5.56 -15.31
CA LEU A 153 -0.32 5.31 -13.86
C LEU A 153 0.23 6.52 -13.09
N LYS A 154 1.22 7.22 -13.63
CA LYS A 154 1.76 8.44 -13.03
C LYS A 154 0.67 9.46 -12.73
N ASP A 155 -0.21 9.74 -13.69
CA ASP A 155 -1.27 10.73 -13.54
C ASP A 155 -2.28 10.29 -12.47
N ASP A 156 -2.59 9.00 -12.42
CA ASP A 156 -3.45 8.42 -11.40
C ASP A 156 -2.83 8.50 -9.99
N ILE A 157 -1.52 8.28 -9.84
CA ILE A 157 -0.83 8.48 -8.55
C ILE A 157 -0.92 9.96 -8.11
N ILE A 158 -0.74 10.91 -9.03
CA ILE A 158 -0.83 12.36 -8.74
C ILE A 158 -2.24 12.74 -8.28
N ARG A 159 -3.26 12.23 -8.97
CA ARG A 159 -4.66 12.45 -8.59
C ARG A 159 -4.92 11.91 -7.19
N MET A 160 -4.44 10.70 -6.86
CA MET A 160 -4.58 10.13 -5.51
C MET A 160 -3.84 10.93 -4.44
N LEU A 161 -2.67 11.50 -4.75
CA LEU A 161 -1.98 12.43 -3.83
C LEU A 161 -2.76 13.71 -3.55
N SER A 162 -3.64 14.09 -4.47
CA SER A 162 -4.54 15.23 -4.34
C SER A 162 -5.85 14.87 -3.62
N GLY A 163 -5.97 13.62 -3.15
CA GLY A 163 -7.14 13.10 -2.43
C GLY A 163 -8.22 12.48 -3.32
N GLU A 164 -7.97 12.34 -4.63
CA GLU A 164 -8.91 11.64 -5.51
C GLU A 164 -8.83 10.11 -5.34
N SER A 165 -9.84 9.41 -5.86
CA SER A 165 -9.84 7.96 -5.99
C SER A 165 -9.76 7.57 -7.47
N VAL A 166 -9.16 6.41 -7.75
CA VAL A 166 -8.94 5.92 -9.11
C VAL A 166 -9.50 4.51 -9.26
N TYR A 167 -10.19 4.25 -10.36
CA TYR A 167 -10.72 2.91 -10.67
C TYR A 167 -9.60 1.88 -10.83
N VAL A 168 -9.80 0.68 -10.26
CA VAL A 168 -8.88 -0.46 -10.37
C VAL A 168 -9.64 -1.77 -10.54
N ASN A 169 -9.25 -2.52 -11.58
CA ASN A 169 -9.73 -3.89 -11.77
C ASN A 169 -8.76 -4.91 -11.13
N THR A 170 -9.08 -5.34 -9.92
CA THR A 170 -8.27 -6.32 -9.17
C THR A 170 -8.43 -7.78 -9.62
N THR A 171 -9.34 -8.10 -10.55
CA THR A 171 -9.68 -9.52 -10.83
C THR A 171 -8.67 -10.27 -11.67
N GLU A 172 -7.82 -9.56 -12.41
CA GLU A 172 -6.85 -10.14 -13.35
C GLU A 172 -5.47 -10.37 -12.72
N PHE A 173 -5.23 -9.81 -11.54
CA PHE A 173 -3.95 -9.94 -10.85
C PHE A 173 -3.67 -11.39 -10.48
N LEU A 174 -2.52 -11.91 -10.91
CA LEU A 174 -2.15 -13.32 -10.76
C LEU A 174 -1.46 -13.64 -9.43
N ASN A 175 -1.54 -12.74 -8.45
CA ASN A 175 -0.82 -12.84 -7.16
C ASN A 175 0.69 -13.05 -7.36
N ASP A 176 1.27 -12.33 -8.34
CA ASP A 176 2.67 -12.44 -8.71
C ASP A 176 3.31 -11.05 -8.82
N MET A 177 4.14 -10.72 -7.83
CA MET A 177 4.87 -9.46 -7.76
C MET A 177 5.99 -9.32 -8.81
N HIS A 178 6.40 -10.42 -9.44
CA HIS A 178 7.44 -10.44 -10.46
C HIS A 178 6.87 -10.36 -11.88
N ASN A 179 5.56 -10.58 -12.04
CA ASN A 179 4.89 -10.62 -13.34
C ASN A 179 3.72 -9.62 -13.40
N VAL A 180 4.07 -8.35 -13.29
CA VAL A 180 3.15 -7.21 -13.38
C VAL A 180 3.02 -6.80 -14.86
N ARG A 181 1.79 -6.76 -15.39
CA ARG A 181 1.54 -6.62 -16.83
C ARG A 181 0.68 -5.41 -17.19
N SER A 182 0.10 -4.76 -16.18
CA SER A 182 -0.86 -3.68 -16.39
C SER A 182 -0.82 -2.67 -15.24
N LYS A 183 -1.45 -1.51 -15.47
CA LYS A 183 -1.73 -0.53 -14.42
C LYS A 183 -2.53 -1.15 -13.27
N ASN A 184 -3.51 -1.99 -13.59
CA ASN A 184 -4.35 -2.65 -12.60
C ASN A 184 -3.53 -3.60 -11.71
N ASP A 185 -2.55 -4.32 -12.28
CA ASP A 185 -1.66 -5.18 -11.49
C ASP A 185 -0.82 -4.33 -10.52
N VAL A 186 -0.25 -3.21 -10.98
CA VAL A 186 0.51 -2.30 -10.12
C VAL A 186 -0.35 -1.80 -8.95
N LEU A 187 -1.54 -1.26 -9.25
CA LEU A 187 -2.44 -0.76 -8.21
C LEU A 187 -2.86 -1.88 -7.24
N THR A 188 -3.09 -3.09 -7.74
CA THR A 188 -3.43 -4.26 -6.92
C THR A 188 -2.29 -4.66 -5.99
N VAL A 189 -1.04 -4.65 -6.48
CA VAL A 189 0.15 -4.89 -5.65
C VAL A 189 0.27 -3.82 -4.56
N LEU A 190 0.10 -2.54 -4.91
CA LEU A 190 0.16 -1.44 -3.93
C LEU A 190 -0.95 -1.52 -2.87
N ILE A 191 -2.14 -2.04 -3.21
CA ILE A 191 -3.19 -2.34 -2.23
C ILE A 191 -2.74 -3.44 -1.25
N HIS A 192 -2.15 -4.52 -1.76
CA HIS A 192 -1.66 -5.62 -0.90
C HIS A 192 -0.51 -5.20 0.00
N LEU A 193 0.37 -4.32 -0.50
CA LEU A 193 1.47 -3.75 0.28
C LEU A 193 1.00 -2.70 1.31
N GLY A 194 -0.26 -2.25 1.26
CA GLY A 194 -0.79 -1.24 2.17
C GLY A 194 -0.47 0.21 1.76
N TYR A 195 0.06 0.45 0.57
CA TYR A 195 0.26 1.80 0.02
C TYR A 195 -1.03 2.41 -0.55
N LEU A 196 -2.04 1.59 -0.83
CA LEU A 196 -3.35 2.04 -1.27
C LEU A 196 -4.44 1.34 -0.45
N SER A 197 -5.49 2.10 -0.14
CA SER A 197 -6.76 1.58 0.37
C SER A 197 -7.66 1.23 -0.81
N TYR A 198 -8.52 0.22 -0.66
CA TYR A 198 -9.41 -0.25 -1.73
C TYR A 198 -10.87 -0.25 -1.29
N ASN A 199 -11.71 0.40 -2.09
CA ASN A 199 -13.16 0.35 -1.94
C ASN A 199 -13.76 -0.63 -2.94
N LYS A 200 -14.13 -1.81 -2.43
CA LYS A 200 -14.77 -2.86 -3.24
C LYS A 200 -16.11 -2.46 -3.83
N ASP A 201 -16.84 -1.55 -3.18
CA ASP A 201 -18.18 -1.16 -3.63
C ASP A 201 -18.12 -0.26 -4.88
N THR A 202 -17.08 0.58 -4.98
CA THR A 202 -16.86 1.48 -6.12
C THR A 202 -15.79 1.01 -7.10
N TYR A 203 -15.03 -0.05 -6.74
CA TYR A 203 -13.87 -0.54 -7.47
C TYR A 203 -12.77 0.52 -7.61
N GLU A 204 -12.55 1.31 -6.56
CA GLU A 204 -11.57 2.39 -6.57
C GLU A 204 -10.52 2.21 -5.48
N CYS A 205 -9.32 2.72 -5.73
CA CYS A 205 -8.24 2.84 -4.76
C CYS A 205 -7.83 4.29 -4.53
N TYR A 206 -7.24 4.56 -3.37
CA TYR A 206 -6.76 5.87 -2.94
C TYR A 206 -5.65 5.75 -1.90
N ILE A 207 -4.91 6.83 -1.69
CA ILE A 207 -3.91 6.93 -0.62
C ILE A 207 -4.63 7.17 0.71
N PRO A 208 -4.46 6.30 1.73
CA PRO A 208 -5.32 6.29 2.91
C PRO A 208 -5.11 7.51 3.82
N ASN A 209 -3.85 7.85 4.10
CA ASN A 209 -3.52 8.75 5.19
C ASN A 209 -2.24 9.54 4.88
N LYS A 210 -1.92 10.49 5.77
CA LYS A 210 -0.73 11.33 5.63
C LYS A 210 0.57 10.53 5.63
N GLU A 211 0.70 9.51 6.49
CA GLU A 211 1.91 8.69 6.58
C GLU A 211 2.26 8.07 5.22
N VAL A 212 1.27 7.46 4.56
CA VAL A 212 1.45 6.83 3.25
C VAL A 212 1.61 7.86 2.13
N ALA A 213 0.94 9.01 2.22
CA ALA A 213 1.11 10.09 1.25
C ALA A 213 2.53 10.68 1.29
N ASP A 214 3.09 10.87 2.48
CA ASP A 214 4.46 11.35 2.65
C ASP A 214 5.46 10.33 2.08
N GLU A 215 5.20 9.04 2.25
CA GLU A 215 6.04 7.98 1.70
C GLU A 215 5.93 7.84 0.16
N MET A 216 4.73 7.98 -0.39
CA MET A 216 4.53 8.03 -1.84
C MET A 216 5.28 9.23 -2.45
N ASN A 217 5.25 10.38 -1.78
CA ASN A 217 6.03 11.56 -2.19
C ASN A 217 7.55 11.31 -2.13
N ASN A 218 8.06 10.59 -1.12
CA ASN A 218 9.45 10.17 -1.06
C ASN A 218 9.81 9.29 -2.25
N ALA A 219 8.98 8.26 -2.53
CA ALA A 219 9.19 7.35 -3.64
C ALA A 219 9.22 8.09 -4.98
N ILE A 220 8.28 9.01 -5.22
CA ILE A 220 8.23 9.85 -6.44
C ILE A 220 9.52 10.66 -6.61
N ARG A 221 10.03 11.27 -5.54
CA ARG A 221 11.30 12.02 -5.60
C ARG A 221 12.50 11.15 -5.97
N ALA A 222 12.45 9.86 -5.64
CA ALA A 222 13.48 8.88 -6.02
C ALA A 222 13.28 8.30 -7.43
N THR A 223 12.18 8.62 -8.12
CA THR A 223 11.95 8.19 -9.50
C THR A 223 12.58 9.11 -10.54
N SER A 224 12.62 8.65 -11.80
CA SER A 224 12.97 9.49 -12.95
C SER A 224 11.89 10.52 -13.32
N TRP A 225 10.84 10.69 -12.52
CA TRP A 225 9.76 11.65 -12.74
C TRP A 225 10.16 13.07 -12.35
N THR A 226 11.36 13.51 -12.76
CA THR A 226 11.92 14.83 -12.44
C THR A 226 10.95 16.00 -12.68
N PRO A 227 10.17 16.03 -13.79
CA PRO A 227 9.18 17.09 -13.99
C PRO A 227 8.12 17.13 -12.88
N LEU A 228 7.66 15.96 -12.41
CA LEU A 228 6.65 15.90 -11.35
C LEU A 228 7.23 16.26 -9.98
N ALA A 229 8.44 15.80 -9.67
CA ALA A 229 9.13 16.19 -8.45
C ALA A 229 9.28 17.72 -8.39
N ASN A 230 9.59 18.34 -9.53
CA ASN A 230 9.63 19.80 -9.66
C ASN A 230 8.23 20.42 -9.48
N THR A 231 7.17 19.89 -10.10
CA THR A 231 5.81 20.43 -9.94
C THR A 231 5.35 20.38 -8.48
N ILE A 232 5.61 19.29 -7.75
CA ILE A 232 5.28 19.19 -6.31
C ILE A 232 6.07 20.21 -5.50
N GLN A 233 7.36 20.37 -5.79
CA GLN A 233 8.22 21.36 -5.13
C GLN A 233 7.76 22.80 -5.41
N ASN A 234 7.40 23.09 -6.67
CA ASN A 234 6.89 24.38 -7.12
C ASN A 234 5.54 24.70 -6.47
N SER A 235 4.65 23.71 -6.35
CA SER A 235 3.36 23.86 -5.66
C SER A 235 3.55 24.20 -4.18
N LYS A 236 4.48 23.52 -3.50
CA LYS A 236 4.83 23.83 -2.10
C LYS A 236 5.39 25.25 -1.96
N PHE A 237 6.32 25.64 -2.84
CA PHE A 237 6.86 26.99 -2.87
C PHE A 237 5.78 28.05 -3.09
N LEU A 238 4.86 27.81 -4.03
CA LEU A 238 3.71 28.69 -4.30
C LEU A 238 2.82 28.85 -3.06
N LEU A 239 2.52 27.75 -2.36
CA LEU A 239 1.72 27.79 -1.14
C LEU A 239 2.43 28.61 -0.05
N ASP A 240 3.71 28.33 0.22
CA ASP A 240 4.50 29.04 1.23
C ASP A 240 4.60 30.54 0.90
N ALA A 241 4.82 30.90 -0.37
CA ALA A 241 4.85 32.28 -0.84
C ALA A 241 3.49 32.97 -0.69
N THR A 242 2.40 32.25 -0.95
CA THR A 242 1.03 32.77 -0.77
C THR A 242 0.73 33.04 0.69
N ILE A 243 1.07 32.11 1.59
CA ILE A 243 0.90 32.26 3.04
C ILE A 243 1.75 33.42 3.57
N ALA A 244 2.96 33.60 3.04
CA ALA A 244 3.86 34.70 3.39
C ALA A 244 3.47 36.06 2.77
N GLY A 245 2.45 36.11 1.91
CA GLY A 245 2.04 37.34 1.20
C GLY A 245 3.08 37.85 0.20
N ASN A 246 3.95 36.99 -0.33
CA ASN A 246 4.99 37.37 -1.28
C ASN A 246 4.46 37.35 -2.72
N GLU A 247 3.82 38.45 -3.12
CA GLU A 247 3.16 38.62 -4.42
C GLU A 247 4.09 38.33 -5.62
N ASN A 248 5.36 38.75 -5.55
CA ASN A 248 6.32 38.55 -6.63
C ASN A 248 6.67 37.07 -6.82
N ALA A 249 6.89 36.35 -5.71
CA ALA A 249 7.19 34.92 -5.76
C ALA A 249 5.97 34.10 -6.23
N VAL A 250 4.76 34.52 -5.86
CA VAL A 250 3.51 33.92 -6.33
C VAL A 250 3.35 34.10 -7.84
N ALA A 251 3.53 35.32 -8.36
CA ALA A 251 3.43 35.59 -9.79
C ALA A 251 4.43 34.74 -10.60
N GLN A 252 5.69 34.70 -10.16
CA GLN A 252 6.73 33.90 -10.82
C GLN A 252 6.43 32.40 -10.80
N ALA A 253 5.91 31.87 -9.69
CA ALA A 253 5.55 30.46 -9.58
C ALA A 253 4.34 30.09 -10.46
N ILE A 254 3.37 31.00 -10.61
CA ILE A 254 2.23 30.83 -11.53
C ILE A 254 2.70 30.83 -12.99
N ASP A 255 3.62 31.72 -13.36
CA ASP A 255 4.19 31.78 -14.72
C ASP A 255 4.91 30.47 -15.07
N ILE A 256 5.73 29.94 -14.16
CA ILE A 256 6.41 28.64 -14.34
C ILE A 256 5.39 27.51 -14.54
N ALA A 257 4.34 27.46 -13.71
CA ALA A 257 3.29 26.45 -13.83
C ALA A 257 2.46 26.58 -15.13
N HIS A 258 2.30 27.81 -15.64
CA HIS A 258 1.63 28.08 -16.90
C HIS A 258 2.46 27.60 -18.10
N ASP A 259 3.76 27.88 -18.11
CA ASP A 259 4.70 27.48 -19.16
C ASP A 259 4.87 25.95 -19.24
N GLU A 260 4.95 25.27 -18.08
CA GLU A 260 5.06 23.80 -18.01
C GLU A 260 3.82 23.09 -18.60
N ASN A 261 2.61 23.66 -18.45
CA ASN A 261 1.37 23.06 -18.95
C ASN A 261 1.01 23.46 -20.39
N THR A 262 1.50 24.61 -20.89
CA THR A 262 1.25 25.04 -22.28
C THR A 262 2.18 24.34 -23.27
N SER A 263 3.35 23.87 -22.85
CA SER A 263 4.28 23.14 -23.73
C SER A 263 3.83 21.71 -24.12
N ILE A 264 2.77 21.17 -23.49
CA ILE A 264 2.22 19.83 -23.80
C ILE A 264 1.23 19.87 -24.99
N LEU A 265 0.79 21.07 -25.40
CA LEU A 265 -0.19 21.27 -26.47
C LEU A 265 0.44 21.70 -27.83
N ALA A 266 1.77 21.58 -27.99
CA ALA A 266 2.49 21.95 -29.21
C ALA A 266 3.08 20.73 -29.94
#